data_AF-A0A2G9XYS5-F1
#
_entry.id   AF-A0A2G9XYS5-F1
#
_cell.length_a   1.000
_cell.length_b   1.000
_cell.length_c   1.000
_cell.angle_alpha   90.00
_cell.angle_beta   90.00
_cell.angle_gamma   90.00
#
_symmetry.space_group_name_H-M   'P 1'
#
loop_
_entity.id
_entity.type
_entity.pdbx_description
1 polymer ?
#
loop_
_entity_poly.entity_id
_entity_poly.type
_entity_poly.pdbx_seq_one_letter_code
_entity_poly.pdbx_strand_id
1 'polypeptide(L)'
;MSKTLWRAYKKRGGRKRFVYRIRWLLLKGRERLSESEKKRLDYVLSRAPLLYRAYDLKEMFRDLYRVCENYKDGRGCMECWCDMGDTVNVAPFKKDVSGMVRKWIHPISLYFEHRVTNGYTKGVNNKIKVDKRMAYGYLSTDR
;
A
#
# COMPACT_ATOMS: atom_id res chain seq x y z
N MET A 1 -10.77 -7.39 26.50
CA MET A 1 -10.41 -5.96 26.27
C MET A 1 -9.72 -5.43 27.52
N SER A 2 -8.47 -4.94 27.44
CA SER A 2 -7.72 -4.44 28.61
C SER A 2 -8.37 -3.19 29.23
N LYS A 3 -8.40 -3.08 30.57
CA LYS A 3 -8.96 -1.95 31.33
C LYS A 3 -8.36 -0.60 30.90
N THR A 4 -7.09 -0.58 30.51
CA THR A 4 -6.36 0.62 30.06
C THR A 4 -6.86 1.10 28.70
N LEU A 5 -7.14 0.16 27.78
CA LEU A 5 -7.70 0.45 26.47
C LEU A 5 -9.15 0.94 26.57
N TRP A 6 -9.95 0.36 27.46
CA TRP A 6 -11.32 0.83 27.72
C TRP A 6 -11.35 2.26 28.27
N ARG A 7 -10.44 2.60 29.19
CA ARG A 7 -10.30 3.97 29.71
C ARG A 7 -9.86 4.96 28.63
N ALA A 8 -8.91 4.60 27.77
CA ALA A 8 -8.50 5.43 26.63
C ALA A 8 -9.62 5.59 25.58
N TYR A 9 -10.40 4.53 25.33
CA TYR A 9 -11.58 4.54 24.46
C TYR A 9 -12.66 5.50 24.96
N LYS A 10 -12.98 5.46 26.26
CA LYS A 10 -14.00 6.33 26.88
C LYS A 10 -13.54 7.79 26.92
N LYS A 11 -12.27 8.05 27.28
CA LYS A 11 -11.68 9.40 27.36
C LYS A 11 -11.55 10.12 26.00
N ARG A 12 -11.50 9.37 24.89
CA ARG A 12 -11.37 9.91 23.52
C ARG A 12 -12.69 9.99 22.75
N GLY A 13 -13.86 9.93 23.39
CA GLY A 13 -15.15 10.17 22.72
C GLY A 13 -15.74 8.96 21.97
N GLY A 14 -15.36 7.74 22.36
CA GLY A 14 -16.02 6.51 21.92
C GLY A 14 -15.72 6.06 20.48
N ARG A 15 -16.62 5.25 19.92
CA ARG A 15 -16.48 4.50 18.64
C ARG A 15 -16.15 5.40 17.45
N LYS A 16 -16.78 6.59 17.35
CA LYS A 16 -16.58 7.56 16.24
C LYS A 16 -15.13 8.04 16.14
N ARG A 17 -14.50 8.41 17.26
CA ARG A 17 -13.14 8.97 17.24
C ARG A 17 -12.05 7.91 17.02
N PHE A 18 -12.34 6.63 17.33
CA PHE A 18 -11.38 5.54 17.10
C PHE A 18 -11.22 5.22 15.60
N VAL A 19 -12.30 5.29 14.81
CA VAL A 19 -12.28 5.11 13.35
C VAL A 19 -11.88 6.40 12.60
N TYR A 20 -12.08 7.57 13.21
CA TYR A 20 -11.72 8.86 12.61
C TYR A 20 -10.25 8.93 12.19
N ARG A 21 -9.95 9.20 10.91
CA ARG A 21 -8.57 9.24 10.38
C ARG A 21 -7.78 7.93 10.43
N ILE A 22 -8.43 6.77 10.61
CA ILE A 22 -7.76 5.45 10.60
C ILE A 22 -7.05 5.16 9.27
N ARG A 23 -7.56 5.72 8.16
CA ARG A 23 -6.96 5.64 6.82
C ARG A 23 -5.46 5.93 6.83
N TRP A 24 -5.03 6.95 7.56
CA TRP A 24 -3.62 7.34 7.60
C TRP A 24 -2.75 6.32 8.33
N LEU A 25 -3.30 5.62 9.34
CA LEU A 25 -2.60 4.53 10.02
C LEU A 25 -2.50 3.29 9.14
N LEU A 26 -3.50 3.02 8.30
CA LEU A 26 -3.48 1.90 7.34
C LEU A 26 -2.44 2.11 6.22
N LEU A 27 -2.23 3.36 5.79
CA LEU A 27 -1.27 3.72 4.74
C LEU A 27 0.18 3.76 5.23
N LYS A 28 0.40 4.04 6.52
CA LYS A 28 1.71 4.07 7.14
C LYS A 28 2.18 2.62 7.41
N GLY A 29 3.43 2.32 7.08
CA GLY A 29 4.02 1.02 7.37
C GLY A 29 4.02 0.74 8.88
N ARG A 30 3.74 -0.50 9.28
CA ARG A 30 3.61 -0.88 10.69
C ARG A 30 4.86 -0.55 11.50
N GLU A 31 6.03 -0.64 10.89
CA GLU A 31 7.33 -0.31 11.48
C GLU A 31 7.46 1.17 11.84
N ARG A 32 6.71 2.06 11.18
CA ARG A 32 6.76 3.51 11.41
C ARG A 32 5.73 3.99 12.43
N LEU A 33 4.79 3.13 12.83
CA LEU A 33 3.73 3.49 13.77
C LEU A 33 4.29 3.59 15.19
N SER A 34 3.87 4.62 15.94
CA SER A 34 4.12 4.67 17.38
C SER A 34 3.35 3.56 18.11
N GLU A 35 3.78 3.23 19.32
CA GLU A 35 3.12 2.20 20.14
C GLU A 35 1.62 2.50 20.38
N SER A 36 1.28 3.79 20.53
CA SER A 36 -0.11 4.24 20.67
C SER A 36 -0.93 4.09 19.37
N GLU A 37 -0.29 4.31 18.22
CA GLU A 37 -0.90 4.14 16.91
C GLU A 37 -1.12 2.65 16.59
N LYS A 38 -0.15 1.78 16.91
CA LYS A 38 -0.26 0.32 16.76
C LYS A 38 -1.45 -0.22 17.56
N LYS A 39 -1.53 0.10 18.85
CA LYS A 39 -2.66 -0.29 19.72
C LYS A 39 -4.02 0.15 19.15
N ARG A 40 -4.06 1.36 18.60
CA ARG A 40 -5.27 1.90 17.97
C ARG A 40 -5.62 1.17 16.68
N LEU A 41 -4.63 0.89 15.84
CA LEU A 41 -4.80 0.15 14.60
C LEU A 41 -5.30 -1.27 14.89
N ASP A 42 -4.63 -1.99 15.78
CA ASP A 42 -4.99 -3.35 16.19
C ASP A 42 -6.41 -3.41 16.79
N TYR A 43 -6.82 -2.37 17.54
CA TYR A 43 -8.20 -2.23 18.01
C TYR A 43 -9.22 -2.16 16.87
N VAL A 44 -8.91 -1.43 15.79
CA VAL A 44 -9.82 -1.33 14.63
C VAL A 44 -9.81 -2.63 13.84
N LEU A 45 -8.64 -3.18 13.56
CA LEU A 45 -8.49 -4.42 12.78
C LEU A 45 -9.17 -5.62 13.46
N SER A 46 -9.07 -5.75 14.79
CA SER A 46 -9.76 -6.79 15.57
C SER A 46 -11.30 -6.75 15.49
N ARG A 47 -11.88 -5.65 14.98
CA ARG A 47 -13.34 -5.49 14.82
C ARG A 47 -13.79 -5.51 13.37
N ALA A 48 -12.85 -5.56 12.43
CA ALA A 48 -13.13 -5.54 11.00
C ALA A 48 -12.27 -6.62 10.32
N PRO A 49 -12.68 -7.90 10.37
CA PRO A 49 -11.89 -9.02 9.85
C PRO A 49 -11.50 -8.86 8.37
N LEU A 50 -12.42 -8.30 7.57
CA LEU A 50 -12.16 -8.03 6.15
C LEU A 50 -11.08 -6.96 5.95
N LEU A 51 -11.10 -5.91 6.77
CA LEU A 51 -10.10 -4.85 6.75
C LEU A 51 -8.74 -5.38 7.24
N TYR A 52 -8.75 -6.25 8.25
CA TYR A 52 -7.55 -6.93 8.73
C TYR A 52 -6.88 -7.72 7.60
N ARG A 53 -7.61 -8.60 6.91
CA ARG A 53 -7.08 -9.38 5.78
C ARG A 53 -6.49 -8.48 4.68
N ALA A 54 -7.19 -7.41 4.31
CA ALA A 54 -6.70 -6.47 3.30
C ALA A 54 -5.44 -5.71 3.77
N TYR A 55 -5.39 -5.33 5.05
CA TYR A 55 -4.23 -4.67 5.64
C TYR A 55 -3.02 -5.60 5.70
N ASP A 56 -3.25 -6.86 6.07
CA ASP A 56 -2.23 -7.89 6.19
C ASP A 56 -1.59 -8.19 4.83
N LEU A 57 -2.40 -8.45 3.80
CA LEU A 57 -1.91 -8.60 2.43
C LEU A 57 -1.09 -7.39 1.96
N LYS A 58 -1.49 -6.18 2.33
CA LYS A 58 -0.76 -4.96 1.99
C LYS A 58 0.59 -4.88 2.73
N GLU A 59 0.67 -5.29 4.00
CA GLU A 59 1.95 -5.34 4.72
C GLU A 59 2.85 -6.45 4.17
N MET A 60 2.31 -7.65 3.91
CA MET A 60 3.03 -8.75 3.28
C MET A 60 3.65 -8.31 1.95
N PHE A 61 2.89 -7.60 1.10
CA PHE A 61 3.40 -7.08 -0.16
C PHE A 61 4.59 -6.13 0.04
N ARG A 62 4.56 -5.27 1.06
CA ARG A 62 5.70 -4.38 1.38
C ARG A 62 6.91 -5.18 1.85
N ASP A 63 6.68 -6.24 2.60
CA ASP A 63 7.75 -7.08 3.12
C ASP A 63 8.42 -7.89 2.01
N LEU A 64 7.70 -8.30 0.96
CA LEU A 64 8.30 -8.94 -0.23
C LEU A 64 9.45 -8.10 -0.81
N TYR A 65 9.27 -6.78 -0.91
CA TYR A 65 10.31 -5.86 -1.39
C TYR A 65 11.56 -5.78 -0.51
N ARG A 66 11.44 -6.22 0.75
CA ARG A 66 12.54 -6.25 1.73
C ARG A 66 13.22 -7.61 1.80
N VAL A 67 12.44 -8.70 1.70
CA VAL A 67 12.95 -10.06 1.92
C VAL A 67 13.43 -10.73 0.64
N CYS A 68 12.81 -10.44 -0.52
CA CYS A 68 13.15 -11.12 -1.75
C CYS A 68 14.44 -10.54 -2.34
N GLU A 69 15.37 -11.41 -2.71
CA GLU A 69 16.71 -11.00 -3.14
C GLU A 69 16.93 -11.03 -4.64
N ASN A 70 16.25 -11.93 -5.37
CA ASN A 70 16.46 -12.16 -6.79
C ASN A 70 15.13 -12.37 -7.55
N TYR A 71 15.20 -12.40 -8.88
CA TYR A 71 14.03 -12.54 -9.75
C TYR A 71 13.17 -13.76 -9.42
N LYS A 72 13.79 -14.92 -9.25
CA LYS A 72 13.08 -16.20 -9.05
C LYS A 72 12.31 -16.21 -7.74
N ASP A 73 12.98 -15.79 -6.66
CA ASP A 73 12.38 -15.66 -5.33
C ASP A 73 11.24 -14.63 -5.33
N GLY A 74 11.51 -13.43 -5.86
CA GLY A 74 10.51 -12.37 -5.95
C GLY A 74 9.29 -12.74 -6.78
N ARG A 75 9.48 -13.46 -7.89
CA ARG A 75 8.38 -14.00 -8.69
C ARG A 75 7.55 -15.03 -7.91
N GLY A 76 8.20 -16.03 -7.31
CA GLY A 76 7.49 -17.05 -6.54
C GLY A 76 6.70 -16.44 -5.37
N CYS A 77 7.29 -15.51 -4.64
CA CYS A 77 6.62 -14.79 -3.57
C CYS A 77 5.43 -13.95 -4.07
N MET A 78 5.55 -13.30 -5.23
CA MET A 78 4.45 -12.54 -5.84
C MET A 78 3.31 -13.45 -6.32
N GLU A 79 3.62 -14.63 -6.86
CA GLU A 79 2.62 -15.64 -7.25
C GLU A 79 1.85 -16.13 -6.01
N CYS A 80 2.57 -16.54 -4.96
CA CYS A 80 1.98 -16.93 -3.67
C CYS A 80 1.11 -15.81 -3.09
N TRP A 81 1.57 -14.56 -3.15
CA TRP A 81 0.81 -13.41 -2.67
C TRP A 81 -0.47 -13.19 -3.48
N CYS A 82 -0.43 -13.36 -4.80
CA CYS A 82 -1.63 -13.29 -5.64
C CYS A 82 -2.64 -14.38 -5.27
N ASP A 83 -2.18 -15.61 -5.03
CA ASP A 83 -3.05 -16.72 -4.62
C ASP A 83 -3.73 -16.43 -3.27
N MET A 84 -2.98 -15.90 -2.30
CA MET A 84 -3.56 -15.44 -1.03
C MET A 84 -4.60 -14.34 -1.25
N GLY A 85 -4.32 -13.38 -2.13
CA GLY A 85 -5.26 -12.33 -2.53
C GLY A 85 -6.59 -12.86 -3.06
N ASP A 86 -6.56 -13.97 -3.82
CA ASP A 86 -7.74 -14.56 -4.44
C ASP A 86 -8.65 -15.30 -3.44
N THR A 87 -8.11 -15.67 -2.28
CA THR A 87 -8.88 -16.24 -1.15
C THR A 87 -9.61 -15.17 -0.34
N VAL A 88 -9.21 -13.90 -0.46
CA VAL A 88 -9.83 -12.81 0.28
C VAL A 88 -11.11 -12.39 -0.45
N ASN A 89 -12.25 -12.51 0.23
CA ASN A 89 -13.57 -12.11 -0.27
C ASN A 89 -13.76 -10.57 -0.29
N VAL A 90 -12.82 -9.87 -0.93
CA VAL A 90 -12.86 -8.42 -1.18
C VAL A 90 -12.84 -8.25 -2.69
N ALA A 91 -14.00 -7.97 -3.28
CA ALA A 91 -14.15 -7.92 -4.74
C ALA A 91 -13.11 -7.03 -5.46
N PRO A 92 -12.74 -5.83 -4.95
CA PRO A 92 -11.67 -5.04 -5.56
C PRO A 92 -10.27 -5.68 -5.48
N PHE A 93 -10.01 -6.49 -4.44
CA PHE A 93 -8.68 -7.07 -4.23
C PHE A 93 -8.43 -8.24 -5.19
N LYS A 94 -9.43 -9.10 -5.37
CA LYS A 94 -9.35 -10.31 -6.19
C LYS A 94 -9.28 -10.05 -7.70
N LYS A 95 -10.02 -9.06 -8.20
CA LYS A 95 -10.00 -8.77 -9.66
C LYS A 95 -8.97 -7.72 -10.02
N ASP A 96 -8.92 -6.63 -9.26
CA ASP A 96 -8.16 -5.47 -9.69
C ASP A 96 -6.71 -5.55 -9.21
N VAL A 97 -6.49 -5.95 -7.95
CA VAL A 97 -5.16 -5.93 -7.35
C VAL A 97 -4.34 -7.17 -7.72
N SER A 98 -4.79 -8.38 -7.38
CA SER A 98 -4.05 -9.61 -7.70
C SER A 98 -3.97 -9.83 -9.22
N GLY A 99 -5.05 -9.57 -9.95
CA GLY A 99 -5.08 -9.61 -11.42
C GLY A 99 -4.07 -8.67 -12.07
N MET A 100 -3.93 -7.43 -11.58
CA MET A 100 -2.94 -6.48 -12.10
C MET A 100 -1.51 -6.93 -11.78
N VAL A 101 -1.25 -7.44 -10.57
CA VAL A 101 0.08 -7.97 -10.21
C VAL A 101 0.44 -9.16 -11.09
N ARG A 102 -0.46 -10.14 -11.28
CA ARG A 102 -0.23 -11.26 -12.22
C ARG A 102 0.09 -10.77 -13.63
N LYS A 103 -0.69 -9.81 -14.15
CA LYS A 103 -0.49 -9.25 -15.51
C LYS A 103 0.91 -8.64 -15.68
N TRP A 104 1.44 -8.00 -14.65
CA TRP A 104 2.73 -7.31 -14.68
C TRP A 104 3.81 -8.04 -13.88
N ILE A 105 3.63 -9.33 -13.60
CA ILE A 105 4.49 -10.05 -12.65
C ILE A 105 5.94 -10.10 -13.13
N HIS A 106 6.16 -10.30 -14.43
CA HIS A 106 7.48 -10.33 -15.02
C HIS A 106 8.27 -9.02 -14.77
N PRO A 107 7.78 -7.83 -15.18
CA PRO A 107 8.50 -6.58 -14.92
C PRO A 107 8.54 -6.19 -13.44
N ILE A 108 7.55 -6.59 -12.63
CA ILE A 108 7.60 -6.40 -11.17
C ILE A 108 8.76 -7.22 -10.58
N SER A 109 8.92 -8.47 -11.00
CA SER A 109 9.97 -9.36 -10.50
C SER A 109 11.38 -8.96 -10.92
N LEU A 110 11.54 -8.27 -12.04
CA LEU A 110 12.84 -7.70 -12.45
C LEU A 110 13.38 -6.66 -11.45
N TYR A 111 12.53 -6.06 -10.63
CA TYR A 111 12.98 -5.17 -9.56
C TYR A 111 13.92 -5.90 -8.58
N PHE A 112 13.67 -7.16 -8.27
CA PHE A 112 14.46 -7.87 -7.26
C PHE A 112 15.89 -8.12 -7.73
N GLU A 113 16.09 -8.27 -9.04
CA GLU A 113 17.40 -8.47 -9.65
C GLU A 113 18.15 -7.14 -9.88
N HIS A 114 17.49 -6.14 -10.48
CA HIS A 114 18.18 -4.91 -10.89
C HIS A 114 18.03 -3.74 -9.91
N ARG A 115 17.07 -3.82 -8.98
CA ARG A 115 16.71 -2.75 -8.02
C ARG A 115 16.40 -1.39 -8.66
N VAL A 116 16.06 -1.40 -9.96
CA VAL A 116 15.70 -0.19 -10.71
C VAL A 116 14.27 0.22 -10.39
N THR A 117 14.09 1.48 -10.02
CA THR A 117 12.76 2.05 -9.75
C THR A 117 12.32 2.99 -10.87
N ASN A 118 11.02 3.17 -11.02
CA ASN A 118 10.42 4.20 -11.88
C ASN A 118 10.66 5.64 -11.36
N GLY A 119 11.58 5.86 -10.42
CA GLY A 119 11.83 7.18 -9.83
C GLY A 119 12.34 8.19 -10.85
N TYR A 120 13.33 7.79 -11.65
CA TYR A 120 13.90 8.66 -12.69
C TYR A 120 12.87 9.02 -13.76
N THR A 121 12.17 8.02 -14.31
CA THR A 121 11.13 8.22 -15.33
C THR A 121 9.98 9.09 -14.81
N LYS A 122 9.58 8.93 -13.55
CA LYS A 122 8.62 9.84 -12.88
C LYS A 122 9.16 11.27 -12.76
N GLY A 123 10.43 11.44 -12.43
CA GLY A 123 11.09 12.75 -12.37
C GLY A 123 11.05 13.48 -13.71
N VAL A 124 11.46 12.81 -14.78
CA VAL A 124 11.39 13.34 -16.15
C VAL A 124 9.95 13.69 -16.54
N ASN A 125 9.00 12.79 -16.28
CA ASN A 125 7.59 13.04 -16.56
C ASN A 125 7.04 14.26 -15.82
N ASN A 126 7.46 14.47 -14.56
CA ASN A 126 7.07 15.65 -13.80
C ASN A 126 7.68 16.94 -14.37
N LYS A 127 8.95 16.89 -14.81
CA LYS A 127 9.61 18.03 -15.47
C LYS A 127 8.89 18.41 -16.76
N ILE A 128 8.61 17.44 -17.64
CA ILE A 128 7.82 17.65 -18.86
C ILE A 128 6.45 18.28 -18.53
N LYS A 129 5.77 17.81 -17.47
CA LYS A 129 4.48 18.39 -17.05
C LYS A 129 4.60 19.83 -16.52
N VAL A 130 5.72 20.19 -15.89
CA VAL A 130 5.99 21.58 -15.48
C VAL A 130 6.22 22.42 -16.73
N ASP A 131 7.10 21.97 -17.63
CA ASP A 131 7.45 22.71 -18.83
C ASP A 131 6.22 22.90 -19.75
N LYS A 132 5.36 21.89 -19.90
CA LYS A 132 4.07 22.00 -20.60
C LYS A 132 3.11 23.03 -19.99
N ARG A 133 3.09 23.16 -18.65
CA ARG A 133 2.25 24.17 -17.97
C ARG A 133 2.82 25.58 -18.12
N MET A 134 4.15 25.71 -18.10
CA MET A 134 4.81 26.98 -18.38
C MET A 134 4.61 27.39 -19.83
N ALA A 135 4.63 26.43 -20.76
CA ALA A 135 4.42 26.63 -22.18
C ALA A 135 2.94 26.84 -22.57
N TYR A 136 2.02 26.92 -21.60
CA TYR A 136 0.61 27.16 -21.88
C TYR A 136 0.42 28.60 -22.41
N GLY A 137 -0.14 28.74 -23.61
CA GLY A 137 -0.34 30.04 -24.27
C GLY A 137 0.78 30.45 -25.23
N TYR A 138 1.83 29.64 -25.39
CA TYR A 138 2.75 29.81 -26.51
C TYR A 138 2.01 29.42 -27.79
N LEU A 139 1.89 30.35 -28.73
CA LEU A 139 1.50 30.05 -30.11
C LEU A 139 2.58 29.14 -30.69
N SER A 140 2.19 27.99 -31.25
CA SER A 140 3.11 27.14 -31.99
C SER A 140 3.73 27.96 -33.13
N THR A 141 5.01 28.31 -33.01
CA THR A 141 5.78 28.86 -34.12
C THR A 141 6.33 27.70 -34.95
N ASP A 142 5.44 26.97 -35.60
CA ASP A 142 5.78 26.22 -36.81
C ASP A 142 5.05 26.92 -37.97
N ARG A 143 5.82 27.67 -38.75
CA ARG A 143 5.54 28.03 -40.15
C ARG A 143 6.62 27.40 -41.00
#